data_AF-A0A9W5NZU7-F1
#
_entry.id   AF-A0A9W5NZU7-F1
#
_cell.length_a   1.000
_cell.length_b   1.000
_cell.length_c   1.000
_cell.angle_alpha   90.00
_cell.angle_beta   90.00
_cell.angle_gamma   90.00
#
_symmetry.space_group_name_H-M   'P 1'
#
loop_
_entity.id
_entity.type
_entity.pdbx_description
1 polymer ?
#
loop_
_entity_poly.entity_id
_entity_poly.type
_entity_poly.pdbx_seq_one_letter_code
_entity_poly.pdbx_strand_id
1 'polypeptide(L)'
;MPAFHYRYSESELKKILQNLEMGLTRDIYLTADVERKNGIDELLESIKDRTRFENELIRASKHPFVLIVEDVEGYQKILNGTYRSKYEPKSLLGSLKTFEVRYRFSAVFINPMTTGNYIYHHFLYMARELLRKGYM
;
A
#
# COMPACT_ATOMS: atom_id res chain seq x y z
N MET A 1 -37.59 -27.79 7.60
CA MET A 1 -36.71 -26.65 7.91
C MET A 1 -37.52 -25.37 7.71
N PRO A 2 -37.68 -24.49 8.71
CA PRO A 2 -38.37 -23.23 8.48
C PRO A 2 -37.53 -22.37 7.53
N ALA A 3 -38.16 -21.84 6.48
CA ALA A 3 -37.53 -20.89 5.59
C ALA A 3 -37.28 -19.58 6.37
N PHE A 4 -36.01 -19.27 6.63
CA PHE A 4 -35.61 -17.98 7.16
C PHE A 4 -36.00 -16.89 6.15
N HIS A 5 -37.10 -16.20 6.42
CA HIS A 5 -37.49 -15.01 5.66
C HIS A 5 -36.65 -13.84 6.18
N TYR A 6 -35.53 -13.56 5.52
CA TYR A 6 -34.82 -12.31 5.74
C TYR A 6 -35.70 -11.16 5.24
N ARG A 7 -36.17 -10.31 6.17
CA ARG A 7 -36.80 -9.03 5.82
C ARG A 7 -35.72 -7.95 5.80
N TYR A 8 -35.32 -7.55 4.61
CA TYR A 8 -34.48 -6.37 4.42
C TYR A 8 -35.29 -5.10 4.68
N SER A 9 -34.67 -4.12 5.32
CA SER A 9 -35.22 -2.76 5.40
C SER A 9 -35.22 -2.09 4.01
N GLU A 10 -36.04 -1.07 3.81
CA GLU A 10 -36.04 -0.30 2.55
C GLU A 10 -34.65 0.26 2.22
N SER A 11 -33.88 0.65 3.24
CA SER A 11 -32.53 1.18 3.06
C SER A 11 -31.54 0.13 2.55
N GLU A 12 -31.68 -1.11 2.99
CA GLU A 12 -30.85 -2.24 2.53
C GLU A 12 -31.24 -2.65 1.12
N LEU A 13 -32.55 -2.72 0.83
CA LEU A 13 -33.04 -2.99 -0.53
C LEU A 13 -32.54 -1.94 -1.52
N LYS A 14 -32.56 -0.66 -1.15
CA LYS A 14 -32.06 0.42 -1.99
C LYS A 14 -30.58 0.25 -2.33
N LYS A 15 -29.74 -0.12 -1.36
CA LYS A 15 -28.31 -0.39 -1.58
C LYS A 15 -28.08 -1.60 -2.49
N ILE A 16 -28.81 -2.69 -2.26
CA ILE A 16 -28.70 -3.91 -3.08
C ILE A 16 -29.14 -3.63 -4.51
N LEU A 17 -30.29 -2.96 -4.70
CA LEU A 17 -30.80 -2.61 -6.03
C LEU A 17 -29.82 -1.70 -6.78
N GLN A 18 -29.26 -0.68 -6.11
CA GLN A 18 -28.25 0.18 -6.69
C GLN A 18 -27.00 -0.60 -7.13
N ASN A 19 -26.54 -1.56 -6.33
CA ASN A 19 -25.42 -2.43 -6.69
C ASN A 19 -25.74 -3.25 -7.96
N LEU A 20 -26.92 -3.85 -8.02
CA LEU A 20 -27.36 -4.63 -9.19
C LEU A 20 -27.46 -3.76 -10.45
N GLU A 21 -27.99 -2.54 -10.35
CA GLU A 21 -28.03 -1.56 -11.46
C GLU A 21 -26.63 -1.19 -11.95
N MET A 22 -25.64 -1.13 -11.05
CA MET A 22 -24.23 -0.93 -11.38
C MET A 22 -23.51 -2.21 -11.87
N GLY A 23 -24.22 -3.33 -11.99
CA GLY A 23 -23.67 -4.63 -12.40
C GLY A 23 -22.91 -5.38 -11.30
N LEU A 24 -23.00 -4.93 -10.05
CA LEU A 24 -22.36 -5.56 -8.89
C LEU A 24 -23.28 -6.63 -8.31
N THR A 25 -23.02 -7.90 -8.63
CA THR A 25 -23.80 -9.05 -8.16
C THR A 25 -23.31 -9.63 -6.84
N ARG A 26 -22.18 -9.15 -6.34
CA ARG A 26 -21.55 -9.55 -5.07
C ARG A 26 -20.73 -8.40 -4.50
N ASP A 27 -20.39 -8.50 -3.23
CA ASP A 27 -19.39 -7.60 -2.64
C ASP A 27 -18.04 -7.79 -3.35
N ILE A 28 -17.38 -6.66 -3.57
CA ILE A 28 -16.08 -6.57 -4.23
C ILE A 28 -15.12 -5.88 -3.26
N TYR A 29 -13.93 -6.46 -3.09
CA TYR A 29 -12.93 -5.97 -2.15
C TYR A 29 -11.63 -5.66 -2.89
N LEU A 30 -11.04 -4.50 -2.60
CA LEU A 30 -9.67 -4.20 -3.01
C LEU A 30 -8.71 -4.77 -1.97
N THR A 31 -7.89 -5.74 -2.38
CA THR A 31 -6.80 -6.26 -1.54
C THR A 31 -5.49 -5.63 -1.96
N ALA A 32 -4.92 -4.79 -1.10
CA ALA A 32 -3.65 -4.12 -1.29
C ALA A 32 -3.08 -3.67 0.07
N ASP A 33 -1.77 -3.45 0.12
CA ASP A 33 -1.04 -3.12 1.35
C ASP A 33 -0.36 -1.74 1.26
N VAL A 34 -0.37 -1.00 2.36
CA VAL A 34 0.46 0.20 2.56
C VAL A 34 1.34 -0.01 3.78
N GLU A 35 2.64 0.19 3.60
CA GLU A 35 3.57 0.39 4.72
C GLU A 35 3.92 1.87 4.78
N ARG A 36 3.75 2.50 5.95
CA ARG A 36 4.09 3.91 6.18
C ARG A 36 5.24 3.99 7.18
N LYS A 37 6.30 4.70 6.80
CA LYS A 37 7.45 5.04 7.63
C LYS A 37 7.44 6.55 7.87
N ASN A 38 7.72 6.98 9.10
CA ASN A 38 7.74 8.40 9.48
C ASN A 38 8.93 9.18 8.88
N GLY A 39 9.90 8.49 8.30
CA GLY A 39 11.05 9.11 7.65
C GLY A 39 12.17 8.12 7.34
N ILE A 40 13.30 8.66 6.87
CA ILE A 40 14.41 7.84 6.41
C ILE A 40 15.02 6.97 7.51
N ASP A 41 15.18 7.50 8.73
CA ASP A 41 15.80 6.77 9.84
C ASP A 41 15.04 5.47 10.19
N GLU A 42 13.70 5.48 10.22
CA GLU A 42 12.87 4.29 10.48
C GLU A 42 12.99 3.25 9.35
N LEU A 43 13.08 3.70 8.09
CA LEU A 43 13.35 2.82 6.97
C LEU A 43 14.71 2.14 7.13
N LEU A 44 15.74 2.88 7.55
CA LEU A 44 17.09 2.33 7.75
C LEU A 44 17.13 1.32 8.90
N GLU A 45 16.41 1.57 9.99
CA GLU A 45 16.27 0.59 11.07
C GLU A 45 15.65 -0.71 10.58
N SER A 46 14.66 -0.62 9.68
CA SER A 46 14.09 -1.80 9.03
C SER A 46 15.10 -2.51 8.11
N ILE A 47 15.84 -1.76 7.28
CA ILE A 47 16.85 -2.34 6.37
C ILE A 47 18.01 -3.00 7.13
N LYS A 48 18.37 -2.51 8.33
CA LYS A 48 19.40 -3.14 9.18
C LYS A 48 18.97 -4.49 9.70
N ASP A 49 17.72 -4.61 10.14
CA ASP A 49 17.12 -5.88 10.55
C ASP A 49 16.61 -6.64 9.32
N ARG A 50 17.56 -7.08 8.48
CA ARG A 50 17.28 -7.62 7.14
C ARG A 50 16.28 -8.77 7.18
N THR A 51 16.45 -9.72 8.10
CA THR A 51 15.59 -10.91 8.18
C THR A 51 14.15 -10.54 8.53
N ARG A 52 13.95 -9.66 9.53
CA ARG A 52 12.61 -9.20 9.89
C ARG A 52 11.95 -8.45 8.74
N PHE A 53 12.67 -7.50 8.15
CA PHE A 53 12.14 -6.68 7.08
C PHE A 53 11.83 -7.49 5.82
N GLU A 54 12.69 -8.45 5.48
CA GLU A 54 12.45 -9.36 4.36
C GLU A 54 11.20 -10.22 4.57
N ASN A 55 10.96 -10.71 5.80
CA ASN A 55 9.73 -11.42 6.14
C ASN A 55 8.47 -10.54 6.04
N GLU A 56 8.56 -9.25 6.36
CA GLU A 56 7.49 -8.27 6.17
C GLU A 56 7.19 -8.06 4.68
N LEU A 57 8.24 -7.86 3.88
CA LEU A 57 8.12 -7.68 2.43
C LEU A 57 7.56 -8.92 1.72
N ILE A 58 7.94 -10.13 2.14
CA ILE A 58 7.35 -11.37 1.63
C ILE A 58 5.84 -11.39 1.86
N ARG A 59 5.37 -10.98 3.04
CA ARG A 59 3.94 -10.92 3.34
C ARG A 59 3.23 -9.87 2.48
N ALA A 60 3.78 -8.67 2.39
CA ALA A 60 3.19 -7.56 1.63
C ALA A 60 3.17 -7.83 0.11
N SER A 61 4.20 -8.49 -0.43
CA SER A 61 4.32 -8.79 -1.87
C SER A 61 3.27 -9.77 -2.42
N LYS A 62 2.42 -10.34 -1.55
CA LYS A 62 1.26 -11.16 -1.96
C LYS A 62 0.18 -10.33 -2.66
N HIS A 63 0.16 -9.03 -2.40
CA HIS A 63 -0.81 -8.08 -2.96
C HIS A 63 -0.07 -6.85 -3.51
N PRO A 64 -0.73 -6.00 -4.31
CA PRO A 64 -0.18 -4.70 -4.65
C PRO A 64 0.24 -3.95 -3.38
N PHE A 65 1.50 -3.52 -3.33
CA PHE A 65 2.12 -2.96 -2.13
C PHE A 65 2.80 -1.64 -2.45
N VAL A 66 2.64 -0.66 -1.58
CA VAL A 66 3.37 0.61 -1.62
C VAL A 66 4.04 0.92 -0.28
N LEU A 67 5.31 1.30 -0.34
CA LEU A 67 6.07 1.79 0.81
C LEU A 67 6.13 3.33 0.76
N ILE A 68 5.54 3.98 1.74
CA ILE A 68 5.56 5.44 1.88
C ILE A 68 6.56 5.81 2.97
N VAL A 69 7.43 6.76 2.66
CA VAL A 69 8.39 7.35 3.59
C VAL A 69 8.08 8.84 3.69
N GLU A 70 7.66 9.30 4.86
CA GLU A 70 7.23 10.69 5.09
C GLU A 70 8.42 11.66 5.27
N ASP A 71 9.33 11.64 4.31
CA ASP A 71 10.52 12.49 4.25
C ASP A 71 10.75 12.94 2.81
N VAL A 72 10.38 14.19 2.50
CA VAL A 72 10.45 14.77 1.13
C VAL A 72 11.88 14.69 0.57
N GLU A 73 12.88 14.87 1.44
CA GLU A 73 14.29 14.83 1.06
C GLU A 73 14.90 13.43 1.24
N GLY A 74 14.10 12.41 1.58
CA GLY A 74 14.61 11.09 1.99
C GLY A 74 15.52 10.45 0.93
N TYR A 75 15.19 10.55 -0.35
CA TYR A 75 16.08 10.07 -1.41
C TYR A 75 17.40 10.85 -1.46
N GLN A 76 17.36 12.19 -1.35
CA GLN A 76 18.56 13.02 -1.30
C GLN A 76 19.42 12.72 -0.07
N LYS A 77 18.77 12.45 1.07
CA LYS A 77 19.45 12.05 2.31
C LYS A 77 20.15 10.71 2.17
N ILE A 78 19.55 9.74 1.45
CA ILE A 78 20.22 8.48 1.11
C ILE A 78 21.51 8.76 0.34
N LEU A 79 21.44 9.57 -0.72
CA LEU A 79 22.59 9.88 -1.57
C LEU A 79 23.72 10.59 -0.80
N ASN A 80 23.34 11.53 0.07
CA ASN A 80 24.30 12.37 0.81
C ASN A 80 24.79 11.74 2.11
N GLY A 81 24.20 10.61 2.55
CA GLY A 81 24.53 10.02 3.85
C GLY A 81 24.02 10.83 5.05
N THR A 82 23.00 11.67 4.87
CA THR A 82 22.52 12.60 5.91
C THR A 82 21.34 12.00 6.68
N TYR A 83 21.65 11.00 7.51
CA TYR A 83 20.74 10.28 8.40
C TYR A 83 21.50 9.82 9.65
N ARG A 84 20.81 9.39 10.72
CA ARG A 84 21.45 9.09 12.02
C ARG A 84 22.38 7.88 11.96
N SER A 85 22.02 6.90 11.13
CA SER A 85 22.78 5.69 10.94
C SER A 85 24.12 5.93 10.22
N LYS A 86 25.18 5.21 10.57
CA LYS A 86 26.44 5.18 9.79
C LYS A 86 26.42 4.18 8.62
N TYR A 87 25.22 3.86 8.12
CA TYR A 87 25.09 2.95 6.97
C TYR A 87 25.68 3.62 5.74
N GLU A 88 26.53 2.93 4.99
CA GLU A 88 27.18 3.51 3.83
C GLU A 88 26.14 3.81 2.71
N PRO A 89 26.10 5.04 2.16
CA PRO A 89 25.08 5.49 1.18
C PRO A 89 24.86 4.55 0.00
N LYS A 90 25.93 4.09 -0.66
CA LYS A 90 25.84 3.22 -1.83
C LYS A 90 25.25 1.86 -1.48
N SER A 91 25.62 1.31 -0.33
CA SER A 91 25.14 0.04 0.21
C SER A 91 23.67 0.13 0.62
N LEU A 92 23.26 1.27 1.20
CA LEU A 92 21.87 1.54 1.56
C LEU A 92 20.99 1.63 0.30
N LEU A 93 21.40 2.45 -0.67
CA LEU A 93 20.69 2.59 -1.94
C LEU A 93 20.59 1.24 -2.66
N GLY A 94 21.69 0.49 -2.73
CA GLY A 94 21.71 -0.84 -3.33
C GLY A 94 20.75 -1.81 -2.65
N SER A 95 20.68 -1.78 -1.31
CA SER A 95 19.74 -2.62 -0.56
C SER A 95 18.29 -2.23 -0.83
N LEU A 96 17.97 -0.93 -0.79
CA LEU A 96 16.62 -0.44 -1.08
C LEU A 96 16.18 -0.83 -2.50
N LYS A 97 17.02 -0.60 -3.52
CA LYS A 97 16.70 -0.95 -4.91
C LYS A 97 16.61 -2.46 -5.13
N THR A 98 17.42 -3.25 -4.43
CA THR A 98 17.28 -4.71 -4.46
C THR A 98 15.94 -5.16 -3.91
N PHE A 99 15.49 -4.58 -2.79
CA PHE A 99 14.19 -4.91 -2.20
C PHE A 99 13.02 -4.47 -3.08
N GLU A 100 13.06 -3.26 -3.65
CA GLU A 100 12.04 -2.77 -4.59
C GLU A 100 11.85 -3.75 -5.76
N VAL A 101 12.93 -4.22 -6.38
CA VAL A 101 12.87 -5.17 -7.50
C VAL A 101 12.40 -6.55 -7.04
N ARG A 102 12.96 -7.08 -5.94
CA ARG A 102 12.67 -8.44 -5.44
C ARG A 102 11.22 -8.58 -4.99
N TYR A 103 10.67 -7.54 -4.35
CA TYR A 103 9.35 -7.56 -3.73
C TYR A 103 8.31 -6.71 -4.46
N ARG A 104 8.64 -6.21 -5.66
CA ARG A 104 7.74 -5.52 -6.60
C ARG A 104 7.03 -4.31 -5.99
N PHE A 105 7.80 -3.44 -5.35
CA PHE A 105 7.30 -2.16 -4.83
C PHE A 105 8.23 -1.01 -5.20
N SER A 106 7.77 0.21 -4.95
CA SER A 106 8.60 1.41 -4.99
C SER A 106 8.43 2.20 -3.69
N ALA A 107 9.53 2.70 -3.16
CA ALA A 107 9.51 3.63 -2.05
C ALA A 107 9.16 5.03 -2.54
N VAL A 108 8.15 5.63 -1.90
CA VAL A 108 7.69 6.98 -2.22
C VAL A 108 8.07 7.91 -1.08
N PHE A 109 8.89 8.90 -1.39
CA PHE A 109 9.31 9.95 -0.46
C PHE A 109 8.36 11.13 -0.60
N ILE A 110 7.63 11.46 0.47
CA ILE A 110 6.51 12.40 0.38
C ILE A 110 6.41 13.29 1.61
N ASN A 111 5.75 14.44 1.46
CA ASN A 111 5.41 15.30 2.59
C ASN A 111 4.29 14.62 3.42
N PRO A 112 4.44 14.49 4.75
CA PRO A 112 3.42 13.90 5.63
C PRO A 112 2.03 14.51 5.43
N MET A 113 1.95 15.82 5.17
CA MET A 113 0.68 16.53 4.94
C MET A 113 -0.06 16.07 3.67
N THR A 114 0.65 15.46 2.73
CA THR A 114 0.11 14.98 1.46
C THR A 114 -0.09 13.46 1.40
N THR A 115 0.37 12.70 2.41
CA THR A 115 0.27 11.24 2.45
C THR A 115 -1.17 10.75 2.32
N GLY A 116 -2.12 11.38 3.00
CA GLY A 116 -3.54 10.99 2.93
C GLY A 116 -4.11 11.12 1.51
N ASN A 117 -3.77 12.22 0.81
CA ASN A 117 -4.17 12.42 -0.57
C ASN A 117 -3.54 11.37 -1.51
N TYR A 118 -2.25 11.07 -1.31
CA TYR A 118 -1.55 10.02 -2.05
C TYR A 118 -2.23 8.66 -1.90
N ILE A 119 -2.49 8.22 -0.66
CA ILE A 119 -3.13 6.93 -0.37
C ILE A 119 -4.51 6.85 -1.02
N TYR A 120 -5.33 7.90 -0.88
CA TYR A 120 -6.66 7.96 -1.48
C TYR A 120 -6.60 7.79 -3.00
N HIS A 121 -5.79 8.59 -3.70
CA HIS A 121 -5.73 8.51 -5.16
C HIS A 121 -5.05 7.23 -5.66
N HIS A 122 -4.01 6.74 -4.97
CA HIS A 122 -3.34 5.50 -5.32
C HIS A 122 -4.35 4.34 -5.38
N PHE A 123 -5.18 4.18 -4.35
CA PHE A 123 -6.16 3.10 -4.32
C PHE A 123 -7.42 3.37 -5.13
N LEU A 124 -7.86 4.62 -5.23
CA LEU A 124 -8.98 4.98 -6.11
C LEU A 124 -8.69 4.58 -7.55
N TYR A 125 -7.50 4.92 -8.07
CA TYR A 125 -7.14 4.59 -9.44
C TYR A 125 -6.78 3.12 -9.62
N MET A 126 -6.22 2.45 -8.60
CA MET A 126 -6.05 1.00 -8.60
C MET A 126 -7.40 0.27 -8.73
N ALA A 127 -8.37 0.61 -7.88
CA ALA A 127 -9.71 0.02 -7.92
C ALA A 127 -10.39 0.27 -9.28
N ARG A 128 -10.32 1.50 -9.81
CA ARG A 128 -10.88 1.84 -11.12
C ARG A 128 -10.30 1.00 -12.26
N GLU A 129 -8.98 0.84 -12.29
CA GLU A 129 -8.33 0.06 -13.35
C GLU A 129 -8.63 -1.44 -13.22
N LEU A 130 -8.69 -1.97 -11.99
CA LEU A 130 -9.03 -3.37 -11.78
C LEU A 130 -10.50 -3.67 -12.14
N LEU A 131 -11.43 -2.79 -11.77
CA LEU A 131 -12.84 -2.88 -12.18
C LEU A 131 -12.99 -2.80 -13.70
N ARG A 132 -12.30 -1.85 -14.35
CA ARG A 132 -12.34 -1.69 -15.82
C ARG A 132 -11.87 -2.92 -16.58
N LYS A 133 -10.91 -3.67 -16.01
CA LYS A 133 -10.36 -4.90 -16.60
C LYS A 133 -11.12 -6.17 -16.19
N GLY A 134 -12.10 -6.07 -15.29
CA GLY A 134 -12.84 -7.22 -14.77
C GLY A 134 -12.02 -8.13 -13.84
N TYR A 135 -11.00 -7.60 -13.17
CA TYR A 135 -10.14 -8.36 -12.23
C TYR A 135 -10.64 -8.37 -10.78
N MET A 136 -11.85 -7.85 -10.53
CA MET A 136 -12.44 -7.69 -9.19
C MET A 136 -13.87 -8.24 -9.14
#